data_AF-A0AAW1AZS1-F1
#
_entry.id   AF-A0AAW1AZS1-F1
#
_cell.length_a   1.000
_cell.length_b   1.000
_cell.length_c   1.000
_cell.angle_alpha   90.00
_cell.angle_beta   90.00
_cell.angle_gamma   90.00
#
_symmetry.space_group_name_H-M   'P 1'
#
loop_
_entity.id
_entity.type
_entity.pdbx_description
1 polymer ?
#
loop_
_entity_poly.entity_id
_entity_poly.type
_entity_poly.pdbx_seq_one_letter_code
_entity_poly.pdbx_strand_id
1 'polypeptide(L)' 'MNSKDLLRVNMGNAEACLILADICSTDPYTEDISNIMRVLSIKNHFPNTRVIIQIIQSSNKVHDAEWFRNPI' A
#
# COMPACT_ATOMS: atom_id res chain seq x y z
N MET A 1 -8.69 5.29 1.73
CA MET A 1 -9.34 4.12 2.36
C MET A 1 -10.10 4.59 3.59
N ASN A 2 -11.24 3.98 3.95
CA ASN A 2 -12.00 4.41 5.14
C ASN A 2 -11.44 3.74 6.39
N SER A 3 -11.14 4.51 7.44
CA SER A 3 -10.60 3.99 8.71
C SER A 3 -11.53 2.97 9.39
N LYS A 4 -12.85 3.12 9.22
CA LYS A 4 -13.85 2.17 9.72
C LYS A 4 -13.71 0.80 9.07
N ASP A 5 -13.30 0.73 7.82
CA ASP A 5 -13.09 -0.54 7.12
C ASP A 5 -11.87 -1.27 7.69
N LEU A 6 -10.80 -0.54 8.00
CA LEU A 6 -9.59 -1.11 8.61
C LEU A 6 -9.85 -1.67 10.01
N LEU A 7 -10.73 -1.02 10.79
CA LEU A 7 -11.18 -1.53 12.08
C LEU A 7 -12.01 -2.80 11.93
N ARG A 8 -12.94 -2.83 10.96
CA ARG A 8 -13.81 -3.98 10.72
C ARG A 8 -13.05 -5.25 10.40
N VAL A 9 -11.96 -5.14 9.65
CA VAL A 9 -11.08 -6.27 9.29
C VAL A 9 -10.04 -6.59 10.36
N ASN A 10 -10.09 -5.91 11.51
CA ASN A 10 -9.15 -6.05 12.61
C ASN A 10 -7.68 -5.89 12.16
N MET A 11 -7.40 -4.87 11.35
CA MET A 11 -6.09 -4.66 10.72
C MET A 11 -4.94 -4.61 11.75
N GLY A 12 -5.16 -4.04 12.94
CA GLY A 12 -4.15 -3.94 13.98
C GLY A 12 -3.66 -5.27 14.56
N ASN A 13 -4.44 -6.35 14.42
CA ASN A 13 -4.06 -7.70 14.85
C ASN A 13 -3.64 -8.61 13.69
N ALA A 14 -3.73 -8.13 12.45
CA ALA A 14 -3.33 -8.92 11.28
C ALA A 14 -1.80 -9.05 11.24
N GLU A 15 -1.31 -10.25 10.93
CA GLU A 15 0.14 -10.46 10.81
C GLU A 15 0.73 -9.71 9.60
N ALA A 16 -0.03 -9.64 8.51
CA ALA A 16 0.31 -8.90 7.31
C ALA A 16 -0.93 -8.49 6.52
N CYS A 17 -0.77 -7.44 5.70
CA CYS A 17 -1.74 -7.01 4.70
C CYS A 17 -1.11 -7.13 3.31
N LEU A 18 -1.79 -7.82 2.39
CA LEU A 18 -1.39 -7.92 0.99
C LEU A 18 -2.23 -6.96 0.15
N ILE A 19 -1.57 -6.09 -0.62
CA ILE A 19 -2.21 -5.24 -1.62
C ILE A 19 -1.79 -5.75 -3.00
N LEU A 20 -2.76 -6.32 -3.71
CA LEU A 20 -2.58 -6.85 -5.06
C LEU A 20 -2.96 -5.78 -6.07
N ALA A 21 -2.18 -5.68 -7.14
CA ALA A 21 -2.44 -4.76 -8.25
C ALA A 21 -3.21 -5.49 -9.36
N ASP A 22 -4.06 -4.76 -10.08
CA ASP A 22 -4.59 -5.25 -11.35
C ASP A 22 -3.49 -5.21 -12.43
N ILE A 23 -2.87 -6.36 -12.68
CA ILE A 23 -1.78 -6.51 -13.67
C ILE A 23 -2.23 -6.25 -15.11
N CYS A 24 -3.54 -6.24 -15.38
CA CYS A 24 -4.13 -5.95 -16.68
C CYS A 24 -4.60 -4.49 -16.81
N SER A 25 -4.30 -3.63 -15.83
CA SER A 25 -4.72 -2.23 -15.82
C SER A 25 -4.27 -1.50 -17.09
N THR A 26 -5.20 -0.74 -17.68
CA THR A 26 -4.91 0.15 -18.82
C THR A 26 -4.05 1.35 -18.43
N ASP A 27 -3.96 1.65 -17.13
CA ASP A 27 -3.08 2.67 -16.57
C ASP A 27 -2.32 2.11 -15.34
N PRO A 28 -1.20 1.41 -15.58
CA PRO A 28 -0.39 0.81 -14.51
C PRO A 28 0.17 1.84 -13.51
N TYR A 29 0.47 3.05 -13.98
CA TYR A 29 1.02 4.10 -13.12
C TYR A 29 -0.01 4.54 -12.07
N THR A 30 -1.23 4.86 -12.51
CA THR A 30 -2.30 5.24 -11.59
C THR A 30 -2.66 4.10 -10.64
N GLU A 31 -2.63 2.85 -11.11
CA GLU A 31 -2.84 1.67 -10.27
C GLU A 31 -1.77 1.56 -9.17
N ASP A 32 -0.49 1.71 -9.52
CA ASP A 32 0.61 1.70 -8.56
C ASP A 32 0.49 2.83 -7.52
N ILE A 33 0.20 4.07 -7.95
CA ILE A 33 -0.04 5.21 -7.04
C ILE A 33 -1.21 4.92 -6.10
N SER A 34 -2.30 4.36 -6.62
CA SER A 34 -3.47 3.98 -5.83
C SER A 34 -3.09 2.95 -4.75
N ASN A 35 -2.30 1.94 -5.12
CA ASN A 35 -1.81 0.92 -4.20
C ASN A 35 -0.85 1.50 -3.15
N ILE A 36 0.02 2.45 -3.50
CA ILE A 36 0.87 3.16 -2.54
C ILE A 36 0.01 3.97 -1.55
N MET A 37 -1.01 4.67 -2.02
CA MET A 37 -1.95 5.40 -1.15
C MET A 37 -2.71 4.47 -0.20
N ARG A 38 -2.96 3.22 -0.61
CA ARG A 38 -3.51 2.17 0.26
C ARG A 38 -2.53 1.79 1.37
N VAL A 39 -1.24 1.62 1.05
CA VAL A 39 -0.17 1.37 2.05
C VAL A 39 -0.12 2.52 3.07
N LEU A 40 -0.09 3.77 2.59
CA LEU A 40 -0.05 4.95 3.46
C LEU A 40 -1.25 5.01 4.39
N SER A 41 -2.45 4.75 3.87
CA SER A 41 -3.67 4.71 4.68
C SER A 41 -3.60 3.67 5.79
N ILE A 42 -3.03 2.49 5.53
CA ILE A 42 -2.86 1.43 6.55
C ILE A 42 -1.79 1.85 7.56
N LYS A 43 -0.63 2.30 7.10
CA LYS A 43 0.50 2.69 7.96
C LYS A 43 0.16 3.88 8.86
N ASN A 44 -0.66 4.82 8.40
CA ASN A 44 -1.10 5.95 9.21
C ASN A 44 -2.01 5.54 10.38
N HIS A 45 -2.75 4.43 10.27
CA HIS A 45 -3.62 3.93 11.34
C HIS A 45 -2.98 2.81 12.17
N PHE A 46 -2.19 1.96 11.53
CA PHE A 46 -1.57 0.76 12.10
C PHE A 46 -0.12 0.64 11.63
N PRO A 47 0.80 1.49 12.15
CA PRO A 47 2.17 1.61 11.64
C PRO A 47 2.98 0.31 11.69
N ASN A 48 2.70 -0.54 12.67
CA ASN A 48 3.39 -1.83 12.87
C ASN A 48 2.91 -2.93 11.93
N THR A 49 1.79 -2.75 11.21
CA THR A 49 1.27 -3.75 10.27
C THR A 49 2.29 -4.01 9.17
N ARG A 50 2.67 -5.26 8.94
CA ARG A 50 3.50 -5.63 7.79
C ARG A 50 2.67 -5.51 6.53
N VAL A 51 3.10 -4.70 5.56
CA VAL A 51 2.36 -4.51 4.31
C VAL A 51 3.23 -5.00 3.15
N ILE A 52 2.68 -5.89 2.33
CA ILE A 52 3.31 -6.42 1.12
C ILE A 52 2.48 -5.93 -0.07
N ILE A 53 3.12 -5.21 -0.99
CA ILE A 53 2.46 -4.57 -2.13
C ILE A 53 3.01 -5.13 -3.44
N GLN A 54 2.12 -5.36 -4.40
CA GLN A 54 2.48 -5.63 -5.79
C GLN A 54 2.52 -4.30 -6.57
N ILE A 55 3.62 -4.08 -7.28
CA ILE A 55 3.85 -2.89 -8.13
C ILE A 55 4.11 -3.38 -9.56
N ILE A 56 3.40 -2.80 -10.54
CA ILE A 56 3.46 -3.18 -11.95
C ILE A 56 4.68 -2.55 -12.64
N GLN A 57 4.91 -1.25 -12.46
CA GLN A 57 6.01 -0.53 -13.12
C GLN A 57 7.24 -0.42 -12.21
N SER A 58 8.36 -1.01 -12.63
CA SER A 58 9.60 -1.05 -11.82
C SER A 58 10.30 0.30 -11.68
N SER A 59 10.06 1.26 -12.59
CA SER A 59 10.58 2.63 -12.46
C SER A 59 10.07 3.33 -11.20
N ASN A 60 8.85 3.01 -10.75
CA ASN A 60 8.30 3.55 -9.51
C ASN A 60 8.99 2.95 -8.28
N LYS A 61 9.42 1.68 -8.34
CA LYS A 61 10.03 0.98 -7.20
C LYS A 61 11.24 1.69 -6.59
N VAL A 62 12.08 2.36 -7.40
CA VAL A 62 13.25 3.09 -6.88
C VAL A 62 12.82 4.35 -6.14
N HIS A 63 11.91 5.13 -6.71
CA HIS A 63 11.35 6.32 -6.07
C HIS A 63 10.57 5.94 -4.79
N ASP A 64 9.78 4.87 -4.86
CA ASP A 64 8.92 4.41 -3.76
C ASP A 64 9.74 3.83 -2.61
N ALA A 65 10.79 3.04 -2.89
CA ALA A 65 11.64 2.45 -1.86
C ALA A 65 12.44 3.49 -1.05
N GLU A 66 12.70 4.65 -1.64
CA GLU A 66 13.28 5.80 -0.95
C GLU A 66 12.21 6.53 -0.12
N TRP A 67 11.02 6.74 -0.67
CA TRP A 67 9.88 7.36 0.01
C TRP A 67 9.38 6.55 1.22
N PHE A 68 9.38 5.21 1.13
CA PHE A 68 9.05 4.33 2.25
C PHE A 68 10.14 4.30 3.34
N ARG A 69 11.39 4.64 3.01
CA ARG A 69 12.48 4.74 3.99
C ARG A 69 12.48 6.06 4.75
N ASN A 70 12.10 7.15 4.07
CA ASN A 70 11.98 8.48 4.67
C ASN A 70 10.58 9.07 4.41
N PRO A 71 9.54 8.59 5.12
CA PRO A 71 8.25 9.27 5.12
C PRO A 71 8.43 10.66 5.74
N ILE A 72 7.94 11.70 5.07
CA ILE A 72 7.93 13.09 5.55
C ILE A 72 7.18 13.18 6.89
#